data_AF-A0A925QCL8-F1
#
_entry.id   AF-A0A925QCL8-F1
#
_cell.length_a   1.000
_cell.length_b   1.000
_cell.length_c   1.000
_cell.angle_alpha   90.00
_cell.angle_beta   90.00
_cell.angle_gamma   90.00
#
_symmetry.space_group_name_H-M   'P 1'
#
loop_
_entity.id
_entity.type
_entity.pdbx_description
1 polymer ?
#
loop_
_entity_poly.entity_id
_entity_poly.type
_entity_poly.pdbx_seq_one_letter_code
_entity_poly.pdbx_strand_id
1 'polypeptide(L)'
;MKPFAAPSFKRVVLLFILSFVVTAAFSASLKAFFAHASWGEVLSKGLLIPCFTWSVQLLLSAAYLRGERRLVYWGQLGVVCLIGSAALLPAAIYNLTAPGPLVIVSVLSVLASVALMALSLYVRLRRLGFHWLWAVSWILLILVNMSLYLYSVR
;
A
#
# COMPACT_ATOMS: atom_id res chain seq x y z
N MET A 1 -18.69 5.40 23.36
CA MET A 1 -17.39 5.06 22.74
C MET A 1 -16.36 6.05 23.23
N LYS A 2 -15.20 5.61 23.77
CA LYS A 2 -14.14 6.55 24.17
C LYS A 2 -13.61 7.26 22.92
N PRO A 3 -13.38 8.58 22.95
CA PRO A 3 -12.72 9.27 21.85
C PRO A 3 -11.30 8.70 21.70
N PHE A 4 -11.00 8.16 20.52
CA PHE A 4 -9.64 7.69 20.23
C PHE A 4 -8.74 8.90 20.02
N ALA A 5 -7.66 8.99 20.79
CA ALA A 5 -6.66 10.05 20.63
C ALA A 5 -6.05 9.97 19.23
N ALA A 6 -6.00 11.12 18.54
CA ALA A 6 -5.35 11.21 17.24
C ALA A 6 -3.85 10.87 17.36
N PRO A 7 -3.30 10.10 16.41
CA PRO A 7 -1.86 9.90 16.36
C PRO A 7 -1.16 11.23 16.05
N SER A 8 0.07 11.39 16.55
CA SER A 8 0.89 12.53 16.17
C SER A 8 1.22 12.49 14.68
N PHE A 9 1.33 13.67 14.06
CA PHE A 9 1.72 13.77 12.65
C PHE A 9 3.06 13.09 12.36
N LYS A 10 4.03 13.21 13.28
CA LYS A 10 5.32 12.50 13.20
C LYS A 10 5.16 10.99 13.06
N ARG A 11 4.23 10.39 13.81
CA ARG A 11 3.93 8.95 13.72
C ARG A 11 3.34 8.58 12.36
N VAL A 12 2.44 9.40 11.83
CA VAL A 12 1.85 9.20 10.49
C VAL A 12 2.95 9.20 9.43
N VAL A 13 3.82 10.21 9.45
CA VAL A 13 4.96 10.32 8.52
C VAL A 13 5.87 9.09 8.61
N LEU A 14 6.25 8.68 9.82
CA LEU A 14 7.10 7.51 10.03
C LEU A 14 6.47 6.23 9.45
N LEU A 15 5.16 6.03 9.63
CA LEU A 15 4.45 4.88 9.07
C LEU A 15 4.54 4.85 7.54
N PHE A 16 4.35 5.98 6.87
CA PHE A 16 4.45 6.07 5.41
C PHE A 16 5.89 5.89 4.92
N ILE A 17 6.89 6.44 5.60
CA ILE A 17 8.31 6.24 5.27
C ILE A 17 8.67 4.76 5.38
N LEU A 18 8.32 4.11 6.48
CA LEU A 18 8.61 2.68 6.65
C LEU A 18 7.89 1.82 5.60
N SER A 19 6.62 2.13 5.33
CA SER A 19 5.85 1.45 4.26
C SER A 19 6.52 1.62 2.90
N PHE A 20 6.97 2.83 2.59
CA PHE A 20 7.66 3.15 1.35
C PHE A 20 8.96 2.37 1.20
N VAL A 21 9.81 2.36 2.23
CA VAL A 21 11.08 1.62 2.23
C VAL A 21 10.86 0.13 2.00
N VAL A 22 9.89 -0.48 2.69
CA VAL A 22 9.59 -1.90 2.53
C VAL A 22 9.01 -2.21 1.14
N THR A 23 8.14 -1.33 0.62
CA THR A 23 7.60 -1.46 -0.74
C THR A 23 8.70 -1.31 -1.79
N ALA A 24 9.67 -0.41 -1.58
CA ALA A 24 10.81 -0.23 -2.46
C ALA A 24 11.71 -1.47 -2.46
N ALA A 25 11.94 -2.09 -1.31
CA ALA A 25 12.69 -3.34 -1.21
C ALA A 25 12.01 -4.49 -1.98
N PHE A 26 10.69 -4.65 -1.83
CA PHE A 26 9.93 -5.61 -2.65
C PHE A 26 10.02 -5.27 -4.14
N SER A 27 9.84 -3.99 -4.52
CA SER A 27 9.92 -3.56 -5.93
C SER A 27 11.30 -3.85 -6.52
N ALA A 28 12.37 -3.57 -5.78
CA ALA A 28 13.74 -3.88 -6.17
C ALA A 28 13.94 -5.39 -6.39
N SER A 29 13.33 -6.24 -5.55
CA SER A 29 13.41 -7.71 -5.70
C SER A 29 12.84 -8.20 -7.04
N LEU A 30 11.89 -7.47 -7.63
CA LEU A 30 11.30 -7.82 -8.93
C LEU A 30 12.29 -7.68 -10.08
N LYS A 31 13.43 -7.00 -9.88
CA LYS A 31 14.50 -6.92 -10.87
C LYS A 31 14.99 -8.31 -11.34
N ALA A 32 14.88 -9.32 -10.47
CA ALA A 32 15.16 -10.71 -10.80
C ALA A 32 14.34 -11.25 -12.00
N PHE A 33 13.15 -10.70 -12.26
CA PHE A 33 12.29 -11.10 -13.39
C PHE A 33 12.50 -10.26 -14.65
N PHE A 34 13.10 -9.08 -14.53
CA PHE A 34 13.21 -8.10 -15.60
C PHE A 34 14.68 -7.76 -15.88
N ALA A 35 15.45 -8.75 -16.34
CA ALA A 35 16.90 -8.62 -16.56
C ALA A 35 17.25 -7.41 -17.46
N HIS A 36 16.42 -7.12 -18.46
CA HIS A 36 16.64 -6.02 -19.41
C HIS A 36 16.10 -4.64 -18.95
N ALA A 37 15.20 -4.58 -17.97
CA ALA A 37 14.64 -3.31 -17.50
C ALA A 37 15.65 -2.54 -16.64
N SER A 38 15.67 -1.22 -16.70
CA SER A 38 16.56 -0.45 -15.81
C SER A 38 16.09 -0.53 -14.35
N TRP A 39 17.00 -0.34 -13.38
CA TRP A 39 16.62 -0.24 -11.96
C TRP A 39 15.61 0.88 -11.70
N GLY A 40 15.80 2.03 -12.38
CA GLY A 40 14.88 3.16 -12.29
C GLY A 40 13.48 2.81 -12.79
N GLU A 41 13.37 2.02 -13.85
CA GLU A 41 12.10 1.55 -14.38
C GLU A 41 11.39 0.59 -13.42
N VAL A 42 12.11 -0.41 -12.88
CA VAL A 42 11.55 -1.37 -11.92
C VAL A 42 11.05 -0.67 -10.66
N LEU A 43 11.84 0.25 -10.09
CA LEU A 43 11.47 1.00 -8.89
C LEU A 43 10.33 1.98 -9.16
N SER A 44 10.39 2.74 -10.25
CA SER A 44 9.33 3.71 -10.57
C SER A 44 7.99 3.01 -10.80
N LYS A 45 7.95 1.94 -11.61
CA LYS A 45 6.72 1.18 -11.87
C LYS A 45 6.22 0.47 -10.60
N GLY A 46 7.11 -0.14 -9.82
CA GLY A 46 6.76 -0.83 -8.58
C GLY A 46 6.23 0.10 -7.47
N LEU A 47 6.73 1.33 -7.40
CA LEU A 47 6.32 2.32 -6.40
C LEU A 47 5.15 3.20 -6.85
N LEU A 48 4.96 3.40 -8.16
CA LEU A 48 3.93 4.29 -8.69
C LEU A 48 2.54 3.90 -8.18
N ILE A 49 2.20 2.61 -8.26
CA ILE A 49 0.87 2.13 -7.92
C ILE A 49 0.54 2.34 -6.43
N PRO A 50 1.38 1.89 -5.47
CA PRO A 50 1.12 2.15 -4.06
C PRO A 50 1.16 3.65 -3.75
N CYS A 51 2.17 4.40 -4.20
CA CYS A 51 2.29 5.82 -3.88
C CYS A 51 1.11 6.66 -4.40
N PHE A 52 0.65 6.41 -5.63
CA PHE A 52 -0.50 7.12 -6.19
C PHE A 52 -1.77 6.84 -5.38
N THR A 53 -2.03 5.56 -5.06
CA THR A 53 -3.19 5.16 -4.24
C THR A 53 -3.18 5.87 -2.89
N TRP A 54 -2.02 5.92 -2.23
CA TRP A 54 -1.87 6.55 -0.92
C TRP A 54 -2.09 8.06 -1.00
N SER A 55 -1.47 8.72 -1.97
CA SER A 55 -1.62 10.16 -2.19
C SER A 55 -3.07 10.56 -2.44
N VAL A 56 -3.80 9.84 -3.30
CA VAL A 56 -5.21 10.14 -3.57
C VAL A 56 -6.07 9.95 -2.31
N GLN A 57 -5.82 8.91 -1.51
CA GLN A 57 -6.57 8.71 -0.26
C GLN A 57 -6.25 9.75 0.81
N LEU A 58 -4.99 10.18 0.91
CA LEU A 58 -4.59 11.28 1.78
C LEU A 58 -5.26 12.59 1.36
N LEU A 59 -5.35 12.87 0.06
CA LEU A 59 -6.02 14.05 -0.48
C LEU A 59 -7.54 14.01 -0.29
N LEU A 60 -8.19 12.89 -0.60
CA LEU A 60 -9.62 12.70 -0.37
C LEU A 60 -9.96 12.89 1.12
N SER A 61 -9.20 12.26 2.01
CA SER A 61 -9.39 12.45 3.45
C SER A 61 -9.09 13.87 3.91
N ALA A 62 -8.15 14.58 3.27
CA ALA A 62 -7.92 16.00 3.55
C ALA A 62 -9.11 16.89 3.18
N ALA A 63 -9.81 16.58 2.09
CA ALA A 63 -10.96 17.32 1.62
C ALA A 63 -12.24 17.03 2.44
N TYR A 64 -12.48 15.76 2.79
CA TYR A 64 -13.75 15.33 3.37
C TYR A 64 -13.73 15.10 4.89
N LEU A 65 -12.56 14.94 5.53
CA LEU A 65 -12.46 14.75 6.98
C LEU A 65 -11.90 16.01 7.65
N ARG A 66 -12.51 16.39 8.79
CA ARG A 66 -12.12 17.56 9.57
C ARG A 66 -11.35 17.17 10.84
N GLY A 67 -10.41 18.03 11.23
CA GLY A 67 -9.70 17.97 12.51
C GLY A 67 -9.02 16.62 12.79
N GLU A 68 -9.21 16.11 14.00
CA GLU A 68 -8.58 14.87 14.48
C GLU A 68 -8.97 13.62 13.69
N ARG A 69 -10.20 13.56 13.13
CA ARG A 69 -10.63 12.39 12.34
C ARG A 69 -9.73 12.18 11.11
N ARG A 70 -9.22 13.26 10.52
CA ARG A 70 -8.28 13.17 9.39
C ARG A 70 -6.98 12.49 9.81
N LEU A 71 -6.39 12.92 10.93
CA LEU A 71 -5.14 12.33 11.45
C LEU A 71 -5.33 10.88 11.88
N VAL A 72 -6.47 10.56 12.50
CA VAL A 72 -6.83 9.17 12.83
C VAL A 72 -6.89 8.32 11.57
N TYR A 73 -7.56 8.81 10.51
CA TYR A 73 -7.64 8.10 9.23
C TYR A 73 -6.25 7.92 8.60
N TRP A 74 -5.43 8.98 8.51
CA TRP A 74 -4.07 8.89 7.98
C TRP A 74 -3.20 7.91 8.76
N GLY A 75 -3.32 7.87 10.09
CA GLY A 75 -2.61 6.90 10.91
C GLY A 75 -3.04 5.46 10.63
N GLN A 76 -4.35 5.20 10.49
CA GLN A 76 -4.80 3.86 10.12
C GLN A 76 -4.37 3.47 8.71
N LEU A 77 -4.44 4.40 7.76
CA LEU A 77 -3.97 4.17 6.40
C LEU A 77 -2.47 3.82 6.41
N GLY A 78 -1.63 4.59 7.11
CA GLY A 78 -0.21 4.31 7.24
C GLY A 78 0.09 2.95 7.91
N VAL A 79 -0.67 2.56 8.94
CA VAL A 79 -0.55 1.22 9.55
C VAL A 79 -0.90 0.13 8.54
N VAL A 80 -1.97 0.31 7.77
CA VAL A 80 -2.40 -0.65 6.75
C VAL A 80 -1.35 -0.76 5.64
N CYS A 81 -0.81 0.37 5.16
CA CYS A 81 0.32 0.41 4.22
C CYS A 81 1.51 -0.38 4.73
N LEU A 82 1.87 -0.23 6.00
CA LEU A 82 3.00 -0.95 6.58
C LEU A 82 2.72 -2.46 6.67
N ILE A 83 1.52 -2.85 7.09
CA ILE A 83 1.09 -4.26 7.13
C ILE A 83 1.18 -4.88 5.73
N GLY A 84 0.62 -4.22 4.72
CA GLY A 84 0.66 -4.70 3.35
C GLY A 84 2.08 -4.82 2.81
N SER A 85 2.90 -3.80 3.04
CA SER A 85 4.31 -3.81 2.62
C SER A 85 5.08 -4.95 3.29
N ALA A 86 4.90 -5.13 4.60
CA ALA A 86 5.55 -6.20 5.36
C ALA A 86 5.11 -7.59 4.88
N ALA A 87 3.85 -7.76 4.47
CA ALA A 87 3.35 -9.01 3.91
C ALA A 87 4.03 -9.40 2.58
N LEU A 88 4.69 -8.46 1.91
CA LEU A 88 5.45 -8.71 0.67
C LEU A 88 6.90 -9.15 0.93
N LEU A 89 7.42 -8.99 2.15
CA LEU A 89 8.81 -9.36 2.47
C LEU A 89 9.14 -10.82 2.21
N PRO A 90 8.27 -11.81 2.52
CA PRO A 90 8.56 -13.21 2.19
C PRO A 90 8.79 -13.42 0.69
N ALA A 91 7.99 -12.79 -0.16
CA ALA A 91 8.17 -12.84 -1.61
C ALA A 91 9.44 -12.11 -2.05
N ALA A 92 9.77 -10.97 -1.44
CA ALA A 92 11.00 -10.26 -1.73
C ALA A 92 12.24 -11.13 -1.44
N ILE A 93 12.26 -11.81 -0.29
CA ILE A 93 13.33 -12.72 0.10
C ILE A 93 13.41 -13.90 -0.88
N TYR A 94 12.27 -14.48 -1.25
CA TYR A 94 12.21 -15.56 -2.23
C TYR A 94 12.77 -15.13 -3.59
N ASN A 95 12.38 -13.95 -4.09
CA ASN A 95 12.85 -13.42 -5.37
C ASN A 95 14.38 -13.19 -5.39
N LEU A 96 14.97 -12.82 -4.26
CA LEU A 96 16.41 -12.53 -4.15
C LEU A 96 17.26 -13.78 -3.93
N THR A 97 16.69 -14.84 -3.36
CA THR A 97 17.46 -16.03 -2.95
C THR A 97 17.24 -17.24 -3.86
N ALA A 98 16.11 -17.32 -4.58
CA ALA A 98 15.84 -18.43 -5.48
C ALA A 98 16.62 -18.28 -6.80
N PRO A 99 17.24 -19.36 -7.33
CA PRO A 99 17.96 -19.33 -8.62
C PRO A 99 17.06 -19.19 -9.85
N GLY A 100 15.74 -19.34 -9.69
CA GLY A 100 14.74 -19.17 -10.73
C GLY A 100 13.39 -18.88 -10.10
N PRO A 101 13.17 -17.67 -9.56
CA PRO A 101 11.94 -17.36 -8.84
C PRO A 101 10.75 -17.45 -9.80
N LEU A 102 9.62 -17.93 -9.28
CA LEU A 102 8.38 -18.00 -10.05
C LEU A 102 7.59 -16.70 -9.91
N VAL A 103 7.27 -16.06 -11.03
CA VAL A 103 6.49 -14.81 -11.07
C VAL A 103 5.15 -14.96 -10.34
N ILE A 104 4.51 -16.13 -10.46
CA ILE A 104 3.21 -16.40 -9.83
C ILE A 104 3.25 -16.26 -8.30
N VAL A 105 4.37 -16.57 -7.66
CA VAL A 105 4.53 -16.40 -6.20
C VAL A 105 4.45 -14.92 -5.84
N SER A 106 5.16 -14.06 -6.58
CA SER A 106 5.08 -12.61 -6.39
C SER A 106 3.69 -12.05 -6.64
N VAL A 107 3.00 -12.52 -7.69
CA VAL A 107 1.62 -12.12 -8.00
C VAL A 107 0.67 -12.49 -6.86
N LEU A 108 0.72 -13.74 -6.39
CA LEU A 108 -0.12 -14.21 -5.28
C LEU A 108 0.16 -13.44 -3.99
N SER A 109 1.43 -13.12 -3.70
CA SER A 109 1.78 -12.32 -2.53
C SER A 109 1.26 -10.88 -2.63
N VAL A 110 1.28 -10.26 -3.80
CA VAL A 110 0.67 -8.94 -4.02
C VAL A 110 -0.83 -9.00 -3.80
N LEU A 111 -1.53 -9.98 -4.37
CA LEU A 111 -2.97 -10.15 -4.17
C LEU A 111 -3.33 -10.38 -2.70
N ALA A 112 -2.59 -11.26 -2.02
CA ALA A 112 -2.77 -11.52 -0.59
C ALA A 112 -2.51 -10.27 0.26
N SER A 113 -1.48 -9.50 -0.07
CA SER A 113 -1.17 -8.22 0.58
C SER A 113 -2.32 -7.21 0.41
N VAL A 114 -2.82 -7.02 -0.82
CA VAL A 114 -3.94 -6.12 -1.09
C VAL A 114 -5.20 -6.56 -0.35
N ALA A 115 -5.52 -7.85 -0.33
CA ALA A 115 -6.66 -8.39 0.41
C ALA A 115 -6.54 -8.17 1.92
N LEU A 116 -5.35 -8.43 2.48
CA LEU A 116 -5.05 -8.17 3.89
C LEU A 116 -5.19 -6.69 4.25
N MET A 117 -4.69 -5.81 3.38
CA MET A 117 -4.81 -4.37 3.56
C MET A 117 -6.27 -3.91 3.54
N ALA A 118 -7.05 -4.36 2.56
CA ALA A 118 -8.46 -4.03 2.42
C ALA A 118 -9.26 -4.45 3.67
N LEU A 119 -9.07 -5.70 4.12
CA LEU A 119 -9.73 -6.22 5.31
C LEU A 119 -9.30 -5.47 6.58
N SER A 120 -7.99 -5.24 6.74
CA SER A 120 -7.43 -4.51 7.89
C SER A 120 -7.97 -3.08 7.95
N LEU A 121 -8.00 -2.37 6.81
CA LEU A 121 -8.55 -1.03 6.71
C LEU A 121 -10.04 -1.02 7.07
N TYR A 122 -10.83 -1.91 6.47
CA TYR A 122 -12.26 -2.02 6.77
C TYR A 122 -12.50 -2.23 8.28
N VAL A 123 -11.87 -3.24 8.88
CA VAL A 123 -12.05 -3.56 10.31
C VAL A 123 -11.64 -2.38 11.20
N ARG A 124 -10.49 -1.77 10.94
CA ARG A 124 -9.96 -0.63 11.73
C ARG A 124 -10.88 0.59 11.63
N LEU A 125 -11.30 0.95 10.42
CA LEU A 125 -12.17 2.09 10.19
C LEU A 125 -13.55 1.88 10.82
N ARG A 126 -14.12 0.68 10.73
CA ARG A 126 -15.41 0.35 11.37
C ARG A 126 -15.34 0.46 12.89
N ARG A 127 -14.27 -0.03 13.52
CA ARG A 127 -14.05 0.11 14.98
C ARG A 127 -13.93 1.57 15.43
N LEU A 128 -13.52 2.46 14.53
CA LEU A 128 -13.35 3.90 14.78
C LEU A 128 -14.54 4.75 14.30
N GLY A 129 -15.66 4.11 13.93
CA GLY A 129 -16.89 4.80 13.51
C GLY A 129 -16.77 5.52 12.16
N PHE A 130 -15.81 5.16 11.31
CA PHE A 130 -15.75 5.63 9.93
C PHE A 130 -16.76 4.89 9.05
N HIS A 131 -17.27 5.58 8.04
CA HIS A 131 -18.14 4.99 7.03
C HIS A 131 -17.37 3.97 6.19
N TRP A 132 -18.00 2.84 5.84
CA TRP A 132 -17.36 1.75 5.09
C TRP A 132 -16.90 2.17 3.68
N LEU A 133 -17.50 3.24 3.13
CA LEU A 133 -17.12 3.83 1.85
C LEU A 133 -15.64 4.24 1.78
N TRP A 134 -14.99 4.53 2.90
CA TRP A 134 -13.55 4.82 2.92
C TRP A 134 -12.68 3.59 2.59
N ALA A 135 -13.13 2.40 2.99
CA ALA A 135 -12.44 1.17 2.62
C ALA A 135 -12.74 0.80 1.16
N VAL A 136 -13.99 1.00 0.73
CA VAL A 136 -14.39 0.71 -0.66
C VAL A 136 -13.74 1.67 -1.65
N SER A 137 -13.62 2.96 -1.33
CA SER A 137 -12.89 3.91 -2.17
C SER A 137 -11.41 3.53 -2.29
N TRP A 138 -10.82 2.98 -1.23
CA TRP A 138 -9.43 2.50 -1.26
C TRP A 138 -9.27 1.32 -2.21
N ILE A 139 -10.19 0.34 -2.14
CA ILE A 139 -10.22 -0.82 -3.06
C ILE A 139 -10.40 -0.35 -4.51
N LEU A 140 -11.39 0.52 -4.77
CA LEU A 140 -11.66 1.04 -6.10
C LEU A 140 -10.46 1.78 -6.68
N LEU A 141 -9.76 2.59 -5.88
CA LEU A 141 -8.54 3.27 -6.35
C LEU A 141 -7.44 2.29 -6.73
N ILE A 142 -7.22 1.21 -5.97
CA ILE A 142 -6.24 0.20 -6.35
C ILE A 142 -6.63 -0.47 -7.66
N LEU A 143 -7.90 -0.86 -7.81
CA LEU A 143 -8.38 -1.51 -9.03
C LEU A 143 -8.23 -0.60 -10.24
N VAL A 144 -8.61 0.67 -10.12
CA VAL A 144 -8.45 1.67 -11.19
C VAL A 144 -6.98 1.88 -11.51
N ASN A 145 -6.13 2.07 -10.50
CA ASN A 145 -4.71 2.34 -10.70
C ASN A 145 -3.99 1.14 -11.34
N MET A 146 -4.29 -0.09 -10.88
CA MET A 146 -3.79 -1.31 -11.50
C MET A 146 -4.30 -1.46 -12.94
N SER A 147 -5.56 -1.14 -13.22
CA SER A 147 -6.12 -1.21 -14.58
C SER A 147 -5.43 -0.21 -15.51
N LEU A 148 -5.23 1.03 -15.05
CA LEU A 148 -4.51 2.08 -15.78
C LEU A 148 -3.05 1.69 -16.03
N TYR A 149 -2.38 1.13 -15.02
CA TYR A 149 -1.02 0.62 -15.17
C TYR A 149 -0.96 -0.52 -16.19
N LEU A 150 -1.85 -1.51 -16.11
CA LEU A 150 -1.90 -2.62 -17.06
C LEU A 150 -2.23 -2.15 -18.48
N TYR A 151 -3.00 -1.07 -18.63
CA TYR A 151 -3.25 -0.46 -19.92
C TYR A 151 -2.02 0.28 -20.47
N SER A 152 -1.25 0.96 -19.63
CA SER A 152 -0.09 1.75 -20.06
C SER A 152 1.16 0.93 -20.39
N VAL A 153 1.22 -0.33 -19.96
CA VAL A 153 2.34 -1.25 -20.23
C VAL A 153 2.04 -2.27 -21.33
N ARG A 154 0.87 -2.18 -21.97
CA ARG A 154 0.55 -2.89 -23.22
C ARG A 154 1.03 -2.08 -24.42
#